data_AF-A0A4E0QWH0-F1
#
_entry.id   AF-A0A4E0QWH0-F1
#
_cell.length_a   1.000
_cell.length_b   1.000
_cell.length_c   1.000
_cell.angle_alpha   90.00
_cell.angle_beta   90.00
_cell.angle_gamma   90.00
#
_symmetry.space_group_name_H-M   'P 1'
#
loop_
_entity.id
_entity.type
_entity.pdbx_description
1 polymer ?
#
loop_
_entity_poly.entity_id
_entity_poly.type
_entity_poly.pdbx_seq_one_letter_code
_entity_poly.pdbx_strand_id
1 'polypeptide(L)'
;MTHAGPQCPDLQSGSIYLTELAKRIRPKVHLFGHHHQVVEPCKGPGNSLLVGLEHLDFNKNGELKEGAWGILTLSGDSANFTFSSPQNLPFLKKVKRETYRSLLN
;
A
#
# COMPACT_ATOMS: atom_id res chain seq x y z
N MET A 1 -5.29 -7.08 6.06
CA MET A 1 -4.51 -5.82 6.21
C MET A 1 -4.13 -5.69 7.69
N THR A 2 -2.92 -5.23 7.99
CA THR A 2 -2.48 -4.92 9.35
C THR A 2 -2.07 -3.45 9.43
N HIS A 3 -2.06 -2.86 10.64
CA HIS A 3 -1.59 -1.49 10.80
C HIS A 3 -0.10 -1.36 10.48
N ALA A 4 0.74 -2.21 11.08
CA ALA A 4 2.18 -2.29 10.82
C ALA A 4 2.55 -3.45 9.88
N GLY A 5 3.68 -3.32 9.19
CA GLY A 5 4.26 -4.36 8.32
C GLY A 5 5.17 -5.38 9.04
N PRO A 6 5.37 -6.56 8.42
CA PRO A 6 6.38 -7.53 8.86
C PRO A 6 7.79 -7.01 8.57
N GLN A 7 8.79 -7.51 9.30
CA GLN A 7 10.18 -7.23 8.96
C GLN A 7 10.55 -7.90 7.63
N CYS A 8 11.09 -7.13 6.70
CA CYS A 8 11.56 -7.60 5.39
C CYS A 8 12.75 -6.75 4.90
N PRO A 9 13.43 -7.11 3.79
CA PRO A 9 14.56 -6.34 3.26
C PRO A 9 14.26 -4.85 3.07
N ASP A 10 13.06 -4.54 2.56
CA ASP A 10 12.61 -3.18 2.30
C ASP A 10 12.03 -2.48 3.54
N LEU A 11 11.87 -3.18 4.68
CA LEU A 11 11.32 -2.64 5.92
C LEU A 11 11.99 -3.27 7.15
N GLN A 12 13.19 -2.80 7.47
CA GLN A 12 13.98 -3.30 8.60
C GLN A 12 13.34 -3.00 9.97
N SER A 13 12.54 -1.93 10.06
CA SER A 13 11.75 -1.56 11.25
C SER A 13 10.46 -2.38 11.44
N GLY A 14 10.16 -3.30 10.52
CA GLY A 14 8.97 -4.13 10.58
C GLY A 14 8.97 -5.11 11.76
N SER A 15 7.80 -5.67 12.06
CA SER A 15 7.64 -6.57 13.21
C SER A 15 8.08 -8.00 12.89
N ILE A 16 9.01 -8.54 13.70
CA ILE A 16 9.42 -9.96 13.64
C ILE A 16 8.24 -10.90 13.91
N TYR A 17 7.34 -10.55 14.82
CA TYR A 17 6.17 -11.39 15.13
C TYR A 17 5.19 -11.45 13.95
N LEU A 18 5.01 -10.34 13.24
CA LEU A 18 4.21 -10.35 12.00
C LEU A 18 4.87 -11.17 10.90
N THR A 19 6.20 -11.16 10.81
CA THR A 19 6.96 -12.02 9.87
C THR A 19 6.67 -13.49 10.13
N GLU A 20 6.77 -13.94 11.39
CA GLU A 20 6.51 -15.34 11.74
C GLU A 20 5.03 -15.72 11.59
N LEU A 21 4.11 -14.82 11.93
CA LEU A 21 2.69 -15.04 11.73
C LEU A 21 2.34 -15.18 10.25
N ALA A 22 2.87 -14.30 9.39
CA ALA A 22 2.65 -14.34 7.95
C ALA A 22 3.24 -15.61 7.31
N LYS A 23 4.40 -16.09 7.76
CA LYS A 23 4.97 -17.39 7.32
C LYS A 23 4.04 -18.58 7.62
N ARG A 24 3.30 -18.53 8.73
CA ARG A 24 2.37 -19.58 9.17
C ARG A 24 1.03 -19.50 8.45
N ILE A 25 0.41 -18.31 8.42
CA ILE A 25 -0.89 -18.09 7.78
C ILE A 25 -0.78 -18.18 6.26
N ARG A 26 0.36 -17.76 5.70
CA ARG A 26 0.62 -17.66 4.25
C ARG A 26 -0.49 -16.88 3.53
N PRO A 27 -0.75 -15.62 3.93
CA PRO A 27 -1.78 -14.85 3.27
C PRO A 27 -1.41 -14.66 1.80
N LYS A 28 -2.42 -14.64 0.91
CA LYS A 28 -2.18 -14.34 -0.51
C LYS A 28 -1.62 -12.92 -0.70
N VAL A 29 -2.14 -11.97 0.09
CA VAL A 29 -1.74 -10.56 0.06
C VAL A 29 -1.62 -10.03 1.49
N HIS A 30 -0.54 -9.31 1.78
CA HIS A 30 -0.32 -8.60 3.04
C HIS A 30 -0.11 -7.11 2.76
N LEU A 31 -1.20 -6.34 2.91
CA LEU A 31 -1.16 -4.87 2.88
C LEU A 31 -0.93 -4.32 4.29
N PHE A 32 -0.08 -3.31 4.43
CA PHE A 32 0.18 -2.64 5.70
C PHE A 32 0.47 -1.14 5.55
N GLY A 33 0.45 -0.39 6.66
CA GLY A 33 0.84 1.03 6.74
C GLY A 33 1.76 1.30 7.93
N HIS A 34 1.49 2.37 8.71
CA HIS A 34 2.18 2.77 9.95
C HIS A 34 3.63 3.26 9.81
N HIS A 35 4.40 2.67 8.89
CA HIS A 35 5.84 2.91 8.79
C HIS A 35 6.22 4.19 8.05
N HIS A 36 5.24 4.93 7.50
CA HIS A 36 5.46 6.11 6.65
C HIS A 36 6.48 5.86 5.55
N GLN A 37 6.45 4.63 5.01
CA GLN A 37 7.37 4.15 4.01
C GLN A 37 6.59 3.31 3.00
N VAL A 38 6.73 3.68 1.74
CA VAL A 38 6.19 2.90 0.63
C VAL A 38 7.06 1.66 0.45
N VAL A 39 6.42 0.49 0.42
CA VAL A 39 7.07 -0.76 0.00
C VAL A 39 6.38 -1.22 -1.26
N GLU A 40 7.13 -1.17 -2.37
CA GLU A 40 6.68 -1.63 -3.69
C GLU A 40 6.21 -3.08 -3.65
N PRO A 41 5.25 -3.48 -4.52
CA PRO A 41 4.77 -4.84 -4.59
C PRO A 41 5.92 -5.84 -4.69
N CYS A 42 6.14 -6.60 -3.62
CA CYS A 42 7.25 -7.53 -3.53
C CYS A 42 6.81 -8.84 -2.87
N LYS A 43 7.72 -9.82 -2.87
CA LYS A 43 7.46 -11.11 -2.25
C LYS A 43 7.70 -11.04 -0.74
N GLY A 44 6.61 -11.15 0.02
CA GLY A 44 6.64 -11.13 1.48
C GLY A 44 6.81 -12.50 2.14
N PRO A 45 6.85 -12.52 3.48
CA PRO A 45 6.88 -13.74 4.27
C PRO A 45 5.69 -14.65 3.94
N GLY A 46 5.93 -15.96 3.85
CA GLY A 46 4.87 -16.91 3.45
C GLY A 46 4.49 -16.85 1.96
N ASN A 47 5.33 -16.25 1.11
CA ASN A 47 5.10 -16.03 -0.32
C ASN A 47 3.90 -15.12 -0.64
N SER A 48 3.48 -14.28 0.31
CA SER A 48 2.43 -13.28 0.08
C SER A 48 2.89 -12.19 -0.90
N LEU A 49 1.96 -11.59 -1.64
CA LEU A 49 2.17 -10.26 -2.21
C LEU A 49 2.20 -9.24 -1.06
N LEU A 50 3.35 -8.61 -0.82
CA LEU A 50 3.55 -7.63 0.25
C LEU A 50 3.54 -6.22 -0.34
N VAL A 51 2.81 -5.31 0.30
CA VAL A 51 2.75 -3.90 -0.09
C VAL A 51 2.63 -3.02 1.15
N GLY A 52 3.50 -2.02 1.24
CA GLY A 52 3.48 -0.99 2.27
C GLY A 52 2.93 0.32 1.70
N LEU A 53 1.88 0.83 2.32
CA LEU A 53 1.25 2.09 1.93
C LEU A 53 1.76 3.23 2.83
N GLU A 54 1.98 4.38 2.21
CA GLU A 54 2.11 5.64 2.94
C GLU A 54 0.73 6.10 3.43
N HIS A 55 0.71 7.00 4.41
CA HIS A 55 -0.50 7.74 4.76
C HIS A 55 -1.11 8.43 3.55
N LEU A 56 -2.44 8.56 3.57
CA LEU A 56 -3.13 9.45 2.66
C LEU A 56 -2.67 10.89 2.93
N ASP A 57 -1.77 11.38 2.09
CA ASP A 57 -1.15 12.69 2.23
C ASP A 57 -1.12 13.42 0.89
N PHE A 58 -0.93 14.73 0.95
CA PHE A 58 -0.89 15.61 -0.20
C PHE A 58 0.41 16.40 -0.22
N ASN A 59 1.02 16.52 -1.40
CA ASN A 59 2.22 17.31 -1.58
C ASN A 59 1.94 18.82 -1.39
N LYS A 60 2.99 19.65 -1.46
CA LYS A 60 2.89 21.11 -1.33
C LYS A 60 1.96 21.79 -2.35
N ASN A 61 1.61 21.12 -3.45
CA ASN A 61 0.68 21.61 -4.48
C ASN A 61 -0.76 21.10 -4.25
N GLY A 62 -1.02 20.46 -3.10
CA GLY A 62 -2.30 19.84 -2.75
C GLY A 62 -2.61 18.59 -3.57
N GLU A 63 -1.64 18.01 -4.27
CA GLU A 63 -1.83 16.79 -5.08
C GLU A 63 -1.57 15.55 -4.23
N LEU A 64 -2.32 14.48 -4.49
CA LEU A 64 -2.17 13.21 -3.79
C LEU A 64 -0.74 12.68 -3.90
N LYS A 65 -0.11 12.40 -2.75
CA LYS A 65 1.26 11.86 -2.68
C LYS A 65 1.32 10.48 -3.34
N GLU A 66 2.35 10.24 -4.13
CA GLU A 66 2.60 8.91 -4.71
C GLU A 66 2.81 7.87 -3.59
N GLY A 67 2.35 6.64 -3.80
CA GLY A 67 2.45 5.57 -2.80
C GLY A 67 1.44 5.65 -1.65
N ALA A 68 0.63 6.71 -1.57
CA ALA A 68 -0.43 6.87 -0.57
C ALA A 68 -1.65 5.95 -0.83
N TRP A 69 -1.79 5.45 -2.07
CA TRP A 69 -2.90 4.60 -2.46
C TRP A 69 -2.58 3.79 -3.73
N GLY A 70 -3.33 2.72 -3.97
CA GLY A 70 -3.21 1.91 -5.17
C GLY A 70 -4.37 0.95 -5.32
N ILE A 71 -4.33 0.16 -6.39
CA ILE A 71 -5.40 -0.78 -6.76
C ILE A 71 -4.88 -2.19 -6.57
N LEU A 72 -5.59 -2.97 -5.75
CA LEU A 72 -5.42 -4.41 -5.64
C LEU A 72 -6.39 -5.10 -6.61
N THR A 73 -5.84 -5.84 -7.57
CA THR A 73 -6.62 -6.70 -8.47
C THR A 73 -6.46 -8.16 -8.04
N LEU A 74 -7.58 -8.83 -7.81
CA LEU A 74 -7.63 -10.26 -7.49
C LEU A 74 -8.36 -10.99 -8.63
N SER A 75 -7.73 -12.03 -9.19
CA SER A 75 -8.34 -12.86 -10.24
C SER A 75 -7.95 -14.31 -10.05
N GLY A 76 -8.90 -15.16 -9.64
CA GLY A 76 -8.64 -16.55 -9.25
C GLY A 76 -7.51 -16.63 -8.21
N ASP A 77 -6.42 -17.31 -8.56
CA ASP A 77 -5.22 -17.46 -7.72
C ASP A 77 -4.17 -16.36 -7.92
N SER A 78 -4.40 -15.41 -8.82
CA SER A 78 -3.51 -14.25 -8.99
C SER A 78 -3.88 -13.08 -8.09
N ALA A 79 -2.88 -12.34 -7.65
CA ALA A 79 -3.02 -11.05 -6.98
C ALA A 79 -1.97 -10.10 -7.57
N ASN A 80 -2.38 -8.90 -7.93
CA ASN A 80 -1.50 -7.84 -8.39
C ASN A 80 -1.86 -6.54 -7.69
N PHE A 81 -0.85 -5.75 -7.33
CA PHE A 81 -1.05 -4.42 -6.78
C PHE A 81 -0.37 -3.40 -7.67
N THR A 82 -1.03 -2.27 -7.93
CA THR A 82 -0.47 -1.20 -8.74
C THR A 82 -0.68 0.12 -8.02
N PHE A 83 0.43 0.81 -7.71
CA PHE A 83 0.35 2.17 -7.24
C PHE A 83 -0.26 3.07 -8.30
N SER A 84 -1.21 3.88 -7.85
CA SER A 84 -1.97 4.74 -8.74
C SER A 84 -1.33 6.12 -8.79
N SER A 85 -1.23 6.67 -9.99
CA SER A 85 -0.57 7.92 -10.26
C SER A 85 -1.34 8.74 -11.30
N PRO A 86 -1.12 10.05 -11.40
CA PRO A 86 -1.77 10.87 -12.44
C PRO A 86 -1.49 10.42 -13.87
N GLN A 87 -0.44 9.62 -14.10
CA GLN A 87 -0.10 9.04 -15.39
C GLN A 87 -1.05 7.89 -15.76
N ASN A 88 -1.38 7.01 -14.83
CA ASN A 88 -2.28 5.87 -15.10
C ASN A 88 -3.76 6.19 -14.80
N LEU A 89 -4.03 7.14 -13.91
CA LEU A 89 -5.38 7.59 -13.54
C LEU A 89 -5.45 9.13 -13.56
N PRO A 90 -5.68 9.75 -14.72
CA PRO A 90 -5.65 11.21 -14.87
C PRO A 90 -6.60 11.98 -13.94
N PHE A 91 -7.70 11.36 -13.50
CA PHE A 91 -8.64 11.98 -12.56
C PHE A 91 -8.00 12.32 -11.21
N LEU A 92 -6.91 11.65 -10.83
CA LEU A 92 -6.17 11.96 -9.60
C LEU A 92 -5.67 13.39 -9.52
N LYS A 93 -5.44 14.05 -10.67
CA LYS A 93 -5.09 15.48 -10.71
C LYS A 93 -6.18 16.36 -10.10
N LYS A 94 -7.42 15.88 -10.08
CA LYS A 94 -8.60 16.56 -9.51
C LYS A 94 -8.79 16.27 -8.03
N VAL A 95 -8.18 15.21 -7.50
CA VAL A 95 -8.21 14.88 -6.07
C VAL A 95 -7.25 15.82 -5.35
N LYS A 96 -7.80 16.81 -4.68
CA LYS A 96 -7.04 17.82 -3.93
C LYS A 96 -7.30 17.68 -2.44
N ARG A 97 -6.35 18.12 -1.61
CA ARG A 97 -6.46 18.08 -0.15
C ARG A 97 -7.75 18.74 0.35
N GLU A 98 -8.16 19.82 -0.31
CA GLU A 98 -9.32 20.63 0.05
C GLU A 98 -10.64 20.00 -0.40
N THR A 99 -10.62 19.21 -1.47
CA THR A 99 -11.83 18.72 -2.14
C THR A 99 -12.04 17.21 -2.04
N TYR A 100 -11.03 16.41 -1.65
CA TYR A 100 -11.14 14.95 -1.71
C TYR A 100 -12.29 14.39 -0.88
N ARG A 101 -12.67 15.06 0.22
CA ARG A 101 -13.81 14.66 1.06
C ARG A 101 -15.16 15.00 0.43
N SER A 102 -15.25 16.07 -0.36
CA SER A 102 -16.48 16.48 -1.02
C SER A 102 -16.71 15.77 -2.36
N LEU A 103 -15.66 15.16 -2.96
CA LEU A 103 -15.79 14.33 -4.16
C LEU A 103 -16.59 13.02 -3.96
N LEU A 104 -16.94 12.69 -2.71
CA LEU A 104 -17.67 11.47 -2.34
C LEU A 104 -19.15 11.73 -1.98
N ASN A 105 -19.59 12.99 -2.06
CA ASN A 105 -20.99 13.41 -1.89
C ASN A 105 -21.59 13.80 -3.24
#